data_AF-A0A117EFB4-F1
#
_entry.id   AF-A0A117EFB4-F1
#
_cell.length_a   1.000
_cell.length_b   1.000
_cell.length_c   1.000
_cell.angle_alpha   90.00
_cell.angle_beta   90.00
_cell.angle_gamma   90.00
#
_symmetry.space_group_name_H-M   'P 1'
#
loop_
_entity.id
_entity.type
_entity.pdbx_description
1 polymer ?
#
loop_
_entity_poly.entity_id
_entity_poly.type
_entity_poly.pdbx_seq_one_letter_code
_entity_poly.pdbx_strand_id
1 'polypeptide(L)'
;MTHTLHTPPQRQHRQPLRPFAGLPQRWEEERSRALDTGHIYRETVCTISCEPVLVHERTGWGWLTWTVPADGSLPERPHRVGVLPPGATLTQRLAVRWLTRRPAHHIALTTASHASVRLSTAAVAAVSLFAALLAMSLGVAADVVLPAALLAPLLTEHLPGRLDHRAYGHVRSVEDGAASHYLHRLASLHTHLVQAAADNDHHELHRSAEIGQNLLWDAAGLLQSTDTRSVSAELIDRERLMVRLADHADQALKRTRTQACSHAADAPSRPARPLGPYPPGTARPARPGPRRPPSTAPLKGYRPMPQPQTDNADPTADVYLLFAHEPYYPGPGSREVNTTVVAAGSLLHRRVRQPDGARIHALLTHRRPAGEIVPLATLTHELDGGDGWPRVGDWQRVTTDLVRLVRTDGCDALSLGLPDIARALMCTGPHGHVRTLNPASGERVDHGPTQRDEVLTQIDAVLTSLVAERDLWPGDNLLPALTDDGAR
;
A
#
# COMPACT_ATOMS: atom_id res chain seq x y z
N MET A 1 13.30 21.10 10.29
CA MET A 1 12.45 19.98 10.74
C MET A 1 11.20 20.57 11.39
N THR A 2 10.01 20.05 11.13
CA THR A 2 8.77 20.55 11.77
C THR A 2 8.06 19.38 12.42
N HIS A 3 7.81 19.49 13.73
CA HIS A 3 7.28 18.46 14.63
C HIS A 3 5.78 18.65 14.79
N THR A 4 5.04 17.54 14.89
CA THR A 4 3.60 17.55 15.21
C THR A 4 3.30 16.42 16.19
N LEU A 5 2.96 16.80 17.43
CA LEU A 5 2.24 15.94 18.38
C LEU A 5 0.78 15.87 17.93
N HIS A 6 0.28 14.70 17.53
CA HIS A 6 -1.13 14.53 17.21
C HIS A 6 -1.73 13.22 17.72
N THR A 7 -2.76 13.37 18.54
CA THR A 7 -3.85 12.42 18.75
C THR A 7 -4.42 11.99 17.38
N PRO A 8 -4.53 10.69 17.09
CA PRO A 8 -4.75 10.22 15.72
C PRO A 8 -6.19 10.46 15.24
N PRO A 9 -6.39 10.97 14.01
CA PRO A 9 -7.70 10.95 13.36
C PRO A 9 -8.02 9.53 12.87
N GLN A 10 -9.32 9.22 12.78
CA GLN A 10 -9.83 7.92 12.37
C GLN A 10 -9.30 7.43 11.01
N ARG A 11 -9.03 6.12 10.96
CA ARG A 11 -8.58 5.28 9.82
C ARG A 11 -9.51 5.39 8.59
N GLN A 12 -9.38 6.42 7.74
CA GLN A 12 -10.31 6.60 6.61
C GLN A 12 -9.86 6.01 5.25
N HIS A 13 -8.57 5.75 5.00
CA HIS A 13 -8.09 5.37 3.64
C HIS A 13 -7.82 3.87 3.41
N ARG A 14 -8.40 2.98 4.24
CA ARG A 14 -8.28 1.53 4.05
C ARG A 14 -9.65 0.90 3.93
N GLN A 15 -10.40 1.28 2.90
CA GLN A 15 -11.49 0.40 2.47
C GLN A 15 -10.88 -0.72 1.64
N PRO A 16 -10.85 -1.97 2.15
CA PRO A 16 -10.46 -3.10 1.31
C PRO A 16 -11.37 -3.15 0.08
N LEU A 17 -10.86 -3.63 -1.06
CA LEU A 17 -11.73 -3.82 -2.22
C LEU A 17 -12.88 -4.74 -1.79
N ARG A 18 -14.10 -4.31 -2.10
CA ARG A 18 -15.31 -5.11 -1.91
C ARG A 18 -15.81 -5.54 -3.28
N PRO A 19 -16.35 -6.76 -3.40
CA PRO A 19 -17.00 -7.18 -4.63
C PRO A 19 -18.07 -6.17 -5.03
N PHE A 20 -17.97 -5.64 -6.25
CA PHE A 20 -18.93 -4.68 -6.81
C PHE A 20 -19.17 -3.47 -5.88
N ALA A 21 -18.10 -2.84 -5.37
CA ALA A 21 -18.21 -1.76 -4.39
C ALA A 21 -19.17 -0.62 -4.80
N GLY A 22 -19.29 -0.33 -6.11
CA GLY A 22 -20.23 0.65 -6.65
C GLY A 22 -21.68 0.14 -6.87
N LEU A 23 -21.90 -1.18 -6.83
CA LEU A 23 -23.19 -1.84 -7.06
C LEU A 23 -23.38 -3.06 -6.13
N PRO A 24 -23.59 -2.89 -4.82
CA PRO A 24 -23.68 -4.01 -3.87
C PRO A 24 -24.79 -5.02 -4.19
N GLN A 25 -25.91 -4.58 -4.75
CA GLN A 25 -27.02 -5.45 -5.19
C GLN A 25 -26.56 -6.47 -6.24
N ARG A 26 -25.60 -6.09 -7.09
CA ARG A 26 -25.06 -6.99 -8.11
C ARG A 26 -24.28 -8.15 -7.51
N TRP A 27 -23.56 -7.92 -6.40
CA TRP A 27 -22.93 -9.03 -5.68
C TRP A 27 -23.98 -10.03 -5.18
N GLU A 28 -25.07 -9.53 -4.60
CA GLU A 28 -26.14 -10.37 -4.06
C GLU A 28 -26.79 -11.25 -5.15
N GLU A 29 -27.05 -10.68 -6.33
CA GLU A 29 -27.56 -11.39 -7.50
C GLU A 29 -26.58 -12.43 -8.04
N GLU A 30 -25.29 -12.06 -8.16
CA GLU A 30 -24.24 -12.96 -8.64
C GLU A 30 -23.99 -14.10 -7.64
N ARG A 31 -24.00 -13.80 -6.34
CA ARG A 31 -23.88 -14.76 -5.25
C ARG A 31 -25.05 -15.73 -5.23
N SER A 32 -26.28 -15.22 -5.25
CA SER A 32 -27.49 -16.06 -5.25
C SER A 32 -27.49 -16.98 -6.46
N ARG A 33 -27.18 -16.44 -7.65
CA ARG A 33 -27.08 -17.26 -8.85
C ARG A 33 -25.94 -18.28 -8.78
N ALA A 34 -24.80 -17.92 -8.21
CA ALA A 34 -23.68 -18.83 -8.00
C ALA A 34 -24.02 -19.96 -7.01
N LEU A 35 -24.83 -19.68 -5.99
CA LEU A 35 -25.38 -20.67 -5.06
C LEU A 35 -26.45 -21.56 -5.73
N ASP A 36 -27.28 -21.00 -6.60
CA ASP A 36 -28.34 -21.73 -7.30
C ASP A 36 -27.82 -22.61 -8.45
N THR A 37 -26.73 -22.20 -9.10
CA THR A 37 -26.15 -22.89 -10.28
C THR A 37 -24.88 -23.68 -9.96
N GLY A 38 -24.17 -23.33 -8.88
CA GLY A 38 -22.98 -24.02 -8.45
C GLY A 38 -23.32 -25.27 -7.65
N HIS A 39 -22.50 -26.32 -7.78
CA HIS A 39 -22.50 -27.44 -6.84
C HIS A 39 -21.95 -26.97 -5.48
N ILE A 40 -22.70 -26.11 -4.78
CA ILE A 40 -22.32 -25.64 -3.46
C ILE A 40 -22.81 -26.64 -2.42
N TYR A 41 -21.83 -27.29 -1.80
CA TYR A 41 -21.85 -28.16 -0.64
C TYR A 41 -23.02 -27.87 0.33
N ARG A 42 -24.02 -28.75 0.38
CA ARG A 42 -24.84 -28.96 1.59
C ARG A 42 -24.27 -30.16 2.33
N GLU A 43 -23.56 -29.86 3.41
CA GLU A 43 -23.19 -30.73 4.54
C GLU A 43 -22.71 -32.17 4.27
N THR A 44 -21.46 -32.39 4.73
CA THR A 44 -20.85 -33.65 5.19
C THR A 44 -20.46 -34.69 4.13
N VAL A 45 -19.14 -34.79 3.93
CA VAL A 45 -18.40 -35.87 3.26
C VAL A 45 -18.31 -35.75 1.73
N CYS A 46 -17.40 -34.90 1.24
CA CYS A 46 -16.85 -35.06 -0.10
C CYS A 46 -15.33 -35.23 -0.01
N THR A 47 -14.85 -36.41 -0.38
CA THR A 47 -13.44 -36.82 -0.41
C THR A 47 -12.75 -36.49 -1.74
N ILE A 48 -13.39 -35.74 -2.63
CA ILE A 48 -12.86 -35.36 -3.96
C ILE A 48 -12.91 -33.84 -4.09
N SER A 49 -11.79 -33.24 -4.49
CA SER A 49 -11.52 -31.80 -4.63
C SER A 49 -12.66 -31.02 -5.31
N CYS A 50 -13.52 -30.37 -4.53
CA CYS A 50 -14.54 -29.46 -5.05
C CYS A 50 -13.89 -28.14 -5.48
N GLU A 51 -14.06 -27.75 -6.74
CA GLU A 51 -13.58 -26.46 -7.24
C GLU A 51 -14.43 -25.31 -6.67
N PRO A 52 -13.82 -24.20 -6.24
CA PRO A 52 -14.55 -23.06 -5.71
C PRO A 52 -15.38 -22.36 -6.80
N VAL A 53 -16.57 -21.87 -6.45
CA VAL A 53 -17.39 -21.06 -7.38
C VAL A 53 -16.84 -19.64 -7.45
N LEU A 54 -16.56 -19.18 -8.67
CA LEU A 54 -15.86 -17.92 -8.94
C LEU A 54 -16.76 -16.88 -9.63
N VAL A 55 -16.82 -15.68 -9.06
CA VAL A 55 -17.54 -14.52 -9.62
C VAL A 55 -16.53 -13.50 -10.15
N HIS A 56 -16.74 -13.06 -11.40
CA HIS A 56 -15.83 -12.15 -12.08
C HIS A 56 -16.39 -10.72 -12.09
N GLU A 57 -15.58 -9.77 -11.65
CA GLU A 57 -15.87 -8.33 -11.65
C GLU A 57 -14.91 -7.61 -12.62
N ARG A 58 -15.47 -6.75 -13.47
CA ARG A 58 -14.68 -5.90 -14.38
C ARG A 58 -14.48 -4.53 -13.77
N THR A 59 -13.24 -4.03 -13.84
CA THR A 59 -12.88 -2.68 -13.40
C THR A 59 -12.39 -1.87 -14.59
N GLY A 60 -12.22 -0.54 -14.42
CA GLY A 60 -11.66 0.32 -15.47
C GLY A 60 -10.21 -0.01 -15.84
N TRP A 61 -9.50 -0.67 -14.92
CA TRP A 61 -8.08 -0.99 -15.00
C TRP A 61 -7.78 -2.48 -15.22
N GLY A 62 -8.79 -3.34 -15.20
CA GLY A 62 -8.60 -4.79 -15.26
C GLY A 62 -9.83 -5.59 -14.83
N TRP A 63 -9.60 -6.63 -14.03
CA TRP A 63 -10.65 -7.46 -13.46
C TRP A 63 -10.24 -8.14 -12.16
N LEU A 64 -11.24 -8.53 -11.38
CA LEU A 64 -11.13 -9.22 -10.12
C LEU A 64 -11.96 -10.50 -10.19
N THR A 65 -11.45 -11.59 -9.63
CA THR A 65 -12.23 -12.81 -9.42
C THR A 65 -12.35 -13.07 -7.94
N TRP A 66 -13.59 -13.26 -7.51
CA TRP A 66 -13.99 -13.47 -6.13
C TRP A 66 -14.44 -14.91 -5.94
N THR A 67 -13.98 -15.56 -4.88
CA THR A 67 -14.55 -16.83 -4.43
C THR A 67 -15.88 -16.56 -3.76
N VAL A 68 -16.88 -17.41 -3.98
CA VAL A 68 -18.15 -17.38 -3.26
C VAL A 68 -18.04 -18.34 -2.07
N PRO A 69 -17.95 -17.84 -0.83
CA PRO A 69 -17.94 -18.69 0.36
C PRO A 69 -19.24 -19.49 0.47
N ALA A 70 -19.15 -20.75 0.91
CA ALA A 70 -20.32 -21.62 1.06
C ALA A 70 -21.30 -21.12 2.14
N ASP A 71 -20.81 -20.37 3.13
CA ASP A 71 -21.62 -19.72 4.16
C ASP A 71 -22.31 -18.43 3.66
N GLY A 72 -22.10 -18.06 2.40
CA GLY A 72 -22.64 -16.84 1.81
C GLY A 72 -21.97 -15.56 2.31
N SER A 73 -20.91 -15.64 3.10
CA SER A 73 -20.18 -14.45 3.57
C SER A 73 -19.56 -13.66 2.41
N LEU A 74 -19.25 -12.38 2.66
CA LEU A 74 -18.52 -11.57 1.69
C LEU A 74 -17.06 -12.02 1.67
N PRO A 75 -16.48 -12.33 0.50
CA PRO A 75 -15.07 -12.63 0.43
C PRO A 75 -14.26 -11.41 0.81
N GLU A 76 -13.30 -11.59 1.72
CA GLU A 76 -12.41 -10.51 2.14
C GLU A 76 -11.43 -10.10 1.03
N ARG A 77 -11.14 -11.03 0.10
CA ARG A 77 -10.08 -10.87 -0.90
C ARG A 77 -10.47 -11.53 -2.23
N PRO A 78 -10.00 -10.96 -3.36
CA PRO A 78 -10.11 -11.60 -4.65
C PRO A 78 -9.14 -12.80 -4.70
N HIS A 79 -9.63 -13.89 -5.28
CA HIS A 79 -8.85 -15.07 -5.59
C HIS A 79 -7.81 -14.80 -6.69
N ARG A 80 -8.19 -14.01 -7.69
CA ARG A 80 -7.31 -13.63 -8.80
C ARG A 80 -7.51 -12.16 -9.18
N VAL A 81 -6.42 -11.49 -9.51
CA VAL A 81 -6.42 -10.10 -9.97
C VAL A 81 -5.74 -10.05 -11.33
N GLY A 82 -6.47 -9.56 -12.33
CA GLY A 82 -5.97 -9.35 -13.68
C GLY A 82 -5.86 -7.85 -13.97
N VAL A 83 -4.71 -7.40 -14.44
CA VAL A 83 -4.44 -5.99 -14.75
C VAL A 83 -4.31 -5.83 -16.26
N LEU A 84 -4.91 -4.77 -16.82
CA LEU A 84 -4.76 -4.40 -18.23
C LEU A 84 -3.50 -3.54 -18.45
N PRO A 85 -2.89 -3.57 -19.63
CA PRO A 85 -1.82 -2.65 -19.94
C PRO A 85 -2.33 -1.20 -19.94
N PRO A 86 -1.47 -0.23 -19.54
CA PRO A 86 -1.77 1.18 -19.67
C PRO A 86 -2.09 1.51 -21.14
N GLY A 87 -3.14 2.31 -21.37
CA GLY A 87 -3.59 2.61 -22.73
C GLY A 87 -4.22 1.43 -23.48
N ALA A 88 -4.79 0.45 -22.76
CA ALA A 88 -5.35 -0.77 -23.33
C ALA A 88 -6.19 -0.53 -24.60
N THR A 89 -5.74 -1.15 -25.69
CA THR A 89 -6.39 -1.20 -27.00
C THR A 89 -7.74 -1.92 -26.93
N LEU A 90 -8.56 -1.76 -27.98
CA LEU A 90 -9.85 -2.45 -28.08
C LEU A 90 -9.72 -3.98 -27.98
N THR A 91 -8.67 -4.56 -28.58
CA THR A 91 -8.43 -6.01 -28.52
C THR A 91 -8.10 -6.49 -27.11
N GLN A 92 -7.30 -5.75 -26.34
CA GLN A 92 -7.00 -6.06 -24.94
C GLN A 92 -8.26 -5.94 -24.06
N ARG A 93 -9.12 -4.94 -24.31
CA ARG A 93 -10.41 -4.81 -23.61
C ARG A 93 -11.37 -5.94 -23.97
N LEU A 94 -11.37 -6.40 -25.22
CA LEU A 94 -12.11 -7.58 -25.64
C LEU A 94 -11.58 -8.86 -25.00
N ALA A 95 -10.26 -8.99 -24.85
CA ALA A 95 -9.65 -10.10 -24.13
C ALA A 95 -10.11 -10.15 -22.66
N VAL A 96 -10.13 -9.02 -21.95
CA VAL A 96 -10.72 -8.99 -20.59
C VAL A 96 -12.20 -9.30 -20.62
N ARG A 97 -12.96 -8.76 -21.58
CA ARG A 97 -14.39 -9.11 -21.72
C ARG A 97 -14.60 -10.59 -21.99
N TRP A 98 -13.67 -11.25 -22.67
CA TRP A 98 -13.67 -12.70 -22.87
C TRP A 98 -13.37 -13.44 -21.57
N LEU A 99 -12.28 -13.09 -20.88
CA LEU A 99 -11.87 -13.71 -19.61
C LEU A 99 -12.88 -13.51 -18.46
N THR A 100 -13.60 -12.39 -18.47
CA THR A 100 -14.60 -12.04 -17.45
C THR A 100 -16.03 -12.27 -17.91
N ARG A 101 -16.24 -12.65 -19.16
CA ARG A 101 -17.52 -13.25 -19.55
C ARG A 101 -17.63 -14.47 -18.69
N ARG A 102 -18.73 -14.53 -17.92
CA ARG A 102 -19.00 -15.61 -16.98
C ARG A 102 -18.55 -16.93 -17.61
N PRO A 103 -17.85 -17.79 -16.88
CA PRO A 103 -18.02 -19.22 -17.10
C PRO A 103 -19.42 -19.56 -16.59
N ALA A 104 -20.47 -18.99 -17.20
CA ALA A 104 -21.76 -19.65 -17.25
C ALA A 104 -21.55 -20.74 -18.27
N HIS A 105 -20.68 -21.66 -17.89
CA HIS A 105 -20.17 -22.71 -18.70
C HIS A 105 -19.40 -22.15 -19.94
N HIS A 106 -18.07 -22.34 -20.01
CA HIS A 106 -17.67 -23.23 -21.13
C HIS A 106 -18.67 -24.35 -20.99
N ILE A 107 -19.65 -24.49 -21.90
CA ILE A 107 -20.72 -25.50 -21.83
C ILE A 107 -20.15 -26.60 -20.97
N ALA A 108 -20.73 -26.88 -19.80
CA ALA A 108 -20.09 -27.67 -18.77
C ALA A 108 -20.15 -29.14 -19.22
N LEU A 109 -19.62 -29.39 -20.41
CA LEU A 109 -18.52 -30.25 -20.70
C LEU A 109 -17.50 -30.35 -19.56
N THR A 110 -17.97 -30.71 -18.36
CA THR A 110 -17.16 -30.75 -17.15
C THR A 110 -15.92 -31.59 -17.42
N THR A 111 -14.76 -31.06 -17.05
CA THR A 111 -13.49 -31.78 -16.95
C THR A 111 -13.60 -33.04 -16.08
N ALA A 112 -14.62 -33.13 -15.22
CA ALA A 112 -14.99 -34.34 -14.48
C ALA A 112 -15.61 -35.46 -15.34
N SER A 113 -16.01 -35.20 -16.59
CA SER A 113 -16.51 -36.23 -17.51
C SER A 113 -16.09 -35.96 -18.96
N HIS A 114 -15.06 -36.65 -19.45
CA HIS A 114 -14.67 -36.67 -20.87
C HIS A 114 -15.84 -36.91 -21.86
N ALA A 115 -16.95 -37.50 -21.40
CA ALA A 115 -18.15 -37.77 -22.18
C ALA A 115 -18.90 -36.51 -22.64
N SER A 116 -18.85 -35.44 -21.83
CA SER A 116 -19.63 -34.25 -22.07
C SER A 116 -19.03 -33.46 -23.25
N VAL A 117 -17.73 -33.16 -23.26
CA VAL A 117 -17.03 -32.50 -24.40
C VAL A 117 -17.37 -33.19 -25.72
N ARG A 118 -17.29 -34.53 -25.73
CA ARG A 118 -17.58 -35.38 -26.89
C ARG A 118 -19.01 -35.23 -27.40
N LEU A 119 -20.00 -35.03 -26.52
CA LEU A 119 -21.39 -34.82 -26.91
C LEU A 119 -21.60 -33.47 -27.60
N SER A 120 -20.96 -32.40 -27.13
CA SER A 120 -21.05 -31.10 -27.83
C SER A 120 -20.36 -31.10 -29.18
N THR A 121 -19.16 -31.69 -29.26
CA THR A 121 -18.43 -31.83 -30.52
C THR A 121 -19.22 -32.71 -31.48
N ALA A 122 -19.85 -33.78 -31.00
CA ALA A 122 -20.74 -34.63 -31.79
C ALA A 122 -22.00 -33.88 -32.27
N ALA A 123 -22.64 -33.08 -31.42
CA ALA A 123 -23.80 -32.28 -31.81
C ALA A 123 -23.44 -31.22 -32.85
N VAL A 124 -22.32 -30.51 -32.66
CA VAL A 124 -21.80 -29.54 -33.62
C VAL A 124 -21.43 -30.21 -34.93
N ALA A 125 -20.79 -31.38 -34.88
CA ALA A 125 -20.47 -32.17 -36.07
C ALA A 125 -21.76 -32.59 -36.81
N ALA A 126 -22.79 -33.05 -36.10
CA ALA A 126 -24.07 -33.43 -36.70
C ALA A 126 -24.79 -32.23 -37.35
N VAL A 127 -24.83 -31.07 -36.69
CA VAL A 127 -25.40 -29.84 -37.25
C VAL A 127 -24.60 -29.36 -38.46
N SER A 128 -23.26 -29.41 -38.38
CA SER A 128 -22.38 -29.00 -39.48
C SER A 128 -22.53 -29.92 -40.68
N LEU A 129 -22.70 -31.22 -40.47
CA LEU A 129 -22.97 -32.21 -41.51
C LEU A 129 -24.34 -31.96 -42.16
N PHE A 130 -25.38 -31.68 -41.37
CA PHE A 130 -26.71 -31.38 -41.90
C PHE A 130 -26.72 -30.08 -42.71
N ALA A 131 -26.08 -29.02 -42.21
CA ALA A 131 -25.91 -27.76 -42.93
C ALA A 131 -25.10 -27.95 -44.22
N ALA A 132 -24.08 -28.80 -44.21
CA ALA A 132 -23.31 -29.15 -45.40
C ALA A 132 -24.15 -29.86 -46.46
N LEU A 133 -24.96 -30.85 -46.05
CA LEU A 133 -25.88 -31.55 -46.96
C LEU A 133 -26.91 -30.59 -47.58
N LEU A 134 -27.43 -29.66 -46.79
CA LEU A 134 -28.35 -28.62 -47.28
C LEU A 134 -27.66 -27.62 -48.23
N ALA A 135 -26.42 -27.20 -47.94
CA ALA A 135 -25.68 -26.31 -48.83
C ALA A 135 -25.34 -26.98 -50.17
N MET A 136 -24.98 -28.27 -50.16
CA MET A 136 -24.76 -29.05 -51.36
C MET A 136 -26.05 -29.24 -52.18
N SER A 137 -27.21 -29.43 -51.52
CA SER A 137 -28.50 -29.52 -52.24
C SER A 137 -28.94 -28.20 -52.86
N LEU A 138 -28.43 -27.06 -52.36
CA LEU A 138 -28.60 -25.73 -52.94
C LEU A 138 -27.55 -25.37 -54.01
N GLY A 139 -26.68 -26.31 -54.39
CA GLY A 139 -25.72 -26.14 -55.49
C GLY A 139 -24.36 -25.57 -55.10
N VAL A 140 -24.03 -25.51 -53.80
CA VAL A 140 -22.67 -25.13 -53.36
C VAL A 140 -21.71 -26.29 -53.56
N ALA A 141 -20.53 -26.01 -54.12
CA ALA A 141 -19.52 -27.02 -54.44
C ALA A 141 -18.96 -27.72 -53.19
N ALA A 142 -18.82 -29.05 -53.26
CA ALA A 142 -18.46 -29.89 -52.11
C ALA A 142 -17.05 -29.60 -51.57
N ASP A 143 -16.13 -29.16 -52.43
CA ASP A 143 -14.77 -28.74 -52.09
C ASP A 143 -14.72 -27.50 -51.19
N VAL A 144 -15.79 -26.69 -51.16
CA VAL A 144 -15.94 -25.56 -50.23
C VAL A 144 -16.65 -25.98 -48.94
N VAL A 145 -17.68 -26.81 -49.06
CA VAL A 145 -18.58 -27.15 -47.94
C VAL A 145 -17.96 -28.16 -46.97
N LEU A 146 -17.28 -29.20 -47.47
CA LEU A 146 -16.69 -30.25 -46.63
C LEU A 146 -15.60 -29.72 -45.68
N PRO A 147 -14.63 -28.89 -46.13
CA PRO A 147 -13.64 -28.31 -45.23
C PRO A 147 -14.27 -27.44 -44.14
N ALA A 148 -15.30 -26.65 -44.47
CA ALA A 148 -16.00 -25.82 -43.49
C ALA A 148 -16.74 -26.66 -42.43
N ALA A 149 -17.39 -27.75 -42.86
CA ALA A 149 -18.09 -28.67 -41.97
C ALA A 149 -17.14 -29.44 -41.03
N LEU A 150 -15.94 -29.78 -41.50
CA LEU A 150 -14.89 -30.42 -40.70
C LEU A 150 -14.17 -29.44 -39.75
N LEU A 151 -14.03 -28.17 -40.15
CA LEU A 151 -13.44 -27.13 -39.32
C LEU A 151 -14.33 -26.78 -38.11
N ALA A 152 -15.65 -26.77 -38.27
CA ALA A 152 -16.58 -26.39 -37.20
C ALA A 152 -16.38 -27.18 -35.88
N PRO A 153 -16.36 -28.53 -35.84
CA PRO A 153 -16.14 -29.27 -34.60
C PRO A 153 -14.73 -29.09 -34.02
N LEU A 154 -13.70 -28.99 -34.87
CA LEU A 154 -12.32 -28.74 -34.44
C LEU A 154 -12.16 -27.35 -33.79
N LEU A 155 -12.86 -26.35 -34.34
CA LEU A 155 -12.92 -25.03 -33.73
C LEU A 155 -13.68 -25.10 -32.40
N THR A 156 -14.80 -25.81 -32.28
CA THR A 156 -15.52 -25.87 -30.99
C THR A 156 -14.73 -26.51 -29.86
N GLU A 157 -13.86 -27.48 -30.16
CA GLU A 157 -13.05 -28.14 -29.14
C GLU A 157 -11.82 -27.31 -28.73
N HIS A 158 -11.13 -26.67 -29.68
CA HIS A 158 -9.83 -26.03 -29.41
C HIS A 158 -9.87 -24.51 -29.38
N LEU A 159 -10.86 -23.86 -29.99
CA LEU A 159 -10.94 -22.40 -30.06
C LEU A 159 -11.09 -21.76 -28.68
N PRO A 160 -11.90 -22.27 -27.72
CA PRO A 160 -12.02 -21.66 -26.40
C PRO A 160 -10.68 -21.59 -25.68
N GLY A 161 -9.96 -22.71 -25.56
CA GLY A 161 -8.66 -22.74 -24.88
C GLY A 161 -7.60 -21.89 -25.59
N ARG A 162 -7.63 -21.82 -26.94
CA ARG A 162 -6.75 -20.91 -27.69
C ARG A 162 -7.10 -19.43 -27.47
N LEU A 163 -8.38 -19.09 -27.38
CA LEU A 163 -8.82 -17.74 -27.06
C LEU A 163 -8.47 -17.36 -25.63
N ASP A 164 -8.61 -18.27 -24.67
CA ASP A 164 -8.19 -18.05 -23.30
C ASP A 164 -6.68 -17.81 -23.23
N HIS A 165 -5.87 -18.70 -23.81
CA HIS A 165 -4.42 -18.54 -23.85
C HIS A 165 -4.01 -17.21 -24.49
N ARG A 166 -4.65 -16.83 -25.61
CA ARG A 166 -4.40 -15.55 -26.27
C ARG A 166 -4.85 -14.36 -25.43
N ALA A 167 -5.99 -14.48 -24.74
CA ALA A 167 -6.51 -13.43 -23.88
C ALA A 167 -5.63 -13.24 -22.63
N TYR A 168 -5.12 -14.31 -22.04
CA TYR A 168 -4.11 -14.26 -20.97
C TYR A 168 -2.79 -13.64 -21.45
N GLY A 169 -2.42 -13.81 -22.73
CA GLY A 169 -1.29 -13.10 -23.32
C GLY A 169 -1.43 -11.56 -23.35
N HIS A 170 -2.64 -11.04 -23.12
CA HIS A 170 -2.94 -9.60 -23.13
C HIS A 170 -3.15 -9.00 -21.73
N VAL A 171 -3.07 -9.80 -20.68
CA VAL A 171 -3.36 -9.41 -19.29
C VAL A 171 -2.29 -9.97 -18.38
N ARG A 172 -1.86 -9.20 -17.38
CA ARG A 172 -1.01 -9.73 -16.30
C ARG A 172 -1.92 -10.16 -15.17
N SER A 173 -1.95 -11.47 -14.89
CA SER A 173 -2.80 -12.04 -13.84
C SER A 173 -1.96 -12.67 -12.75
N VAL A 174 -2.32 -12.37 -11.51
CA VAL A 174 -1.74 -12.98 -10.31
C VAL A 174 -2.85 -13.72 -9.58
N GLU A 175 -2.55 -14.97 -9.21
CA GLU A 175 -3.48 -15.89 -8.56
C GLU A 175 -2.96 -16.29 -7.19
N ASP A 176 -3.85 -16.21 -6.20
CA ASP A 176 -3.70 -16.68 -4.82
C ASP A 176 -2.41 -16.25 -4.07
N GLY A 177 -2.39 -16.43 -2.75
CA GLY A 177 -1.21 -16.22 -1.91
C GLY A 177 -0.75 -14.75 -1.73
N ALA A 178 0.53 -14.60 -1.38
CA ALA A 178 1.10 -13.30 -0.98
C ALA A 178 1.15 -12.29 -2.15
N ALA A 179 1.37 -12.76 -3.37
CA ALA A 179 1.40 -11.95 -4.57
C ALA A 179 0.03 -11.31 -4.86
N SER A 180 -1.06 -12.10 -4.78
CA SER A 180 -2.42 -11.59 -4.93
C SER A 180 -2.77 -10.57 -3.85
N HIS A 181 -2.35 -10.80 -2.59
CA HIS A 181 -2.59 -9.86 -1.49
C HIS A 181 -1.90 -8.50 -1.73
N TYR A 182 -0.67 -8.52 -2.21
CA TYR A 182 0.05 -7.30 -2.55
C TYR A 182 -0.64 -6.54 -3.69
N LEU A 183 -1.00 -7.24 -4.77
CA LEU A 183 -1.65 -6.62 -5.92
C LEU A 183 -3.05 -6.10 -5.60
N HIS A 184 -3.80 -6.77 -4.71
CA HIS A 184 -5.09 -6.30 -4.20
C HIS A 184 -4.96 -4.94 -3.49
N ARG A 185 -3.92 -4.74 -2.68
CA ARG A 185 -3.68 -3.48 -1.99
C ARG A 185 -3.35 -2.35 -2.96
N LEU A 186 -2.52 -2.62 -3.98
CA LEU A 186 -2.26 -1.62 -5.02
C LEU A 186 -3.51 -1.30 -5.84
N ALA A 187 -4.30 -2.33 -6.16
CA ALA A 187 -5.56 -2.17 -6.88
C ALA A 187 -6.59 -1.35 -6.08
N SER A 188 -6.62 -1.44 -4.74
CA SER A 188 -7.50 -0.60 -3.92
C SER A 188 -7.12 0.87 -3.99
N LEU A 189 -5.82 1.18 -3.90
CA LEU A 189 -5.30 2.55 -4.05
C LEU A 189 -5.55 3.09 -5.46
N HIS A 190 -5.32 2.27 -6.49
CA HIS A 190 -5.56 2.70 -7.86
C HIS A 190 -7.06 2.91 -8.16
N THR A 191 -7.94 2.10 -7.58
CA THR A 191 -9.40 2.31 -7.68
C THR A 191 -9.80 3.65 -7.07
N HIS A 192 -9.20 4.04 -5.95
CA HIS A 192 -9.39 5.37 -5.36
C HIS A 192 -8.95 6.49 -6.31
N LEU A 193 -7.78 6.35 -6.96
CA LEU A 193 -7.29 7.32 -7.94
C LEU A 193 -8.23 7.46 -9.15
N VAL A 194 -8.74 6.34 -9.67
CA VAL A 194 -9.69 6.34 -10.78
C VAL A 194 -11.00 7.01 -10.37
N GLN A 195 -11.50 6.73 -9.17
CA GLN A 195 -12.71 7.38 -8.65
C GLN A 195 -12.50 8.88 -8.47
N ALA A 196 -11.39 9.30 -7.88
CA ALA A 196 -11.03 10.71 -7.72
C ALA A 196 -10.96 11.45 -9.06
N ALA A 197 -10.38 10.82 -10.08
CA ALA A 197 -10.31 11.38 -11.44
C ALA A 197 -11.66 11.37 -12.17
N ALA A 198 -12.54 10.43 -11.89
CA ALA A 198 -13.89 10.40 -12.47
C ALA A 198 -14.80 11.47 -11.86
N ASP A 199 -14.62 11.77 -10.57
CA ASP A 199 -15.42 12.75 -9.84
C ASP A 199 -14.96 14.19 -10.09
N ASN A 200 -13.81 14.40 -10.73
CA ASN A 200 -13.21 15.72 -10.91
C ASN A 200 -12.29 15.82 -12.15
N ASP A 201 -12.58 16.77 -13.04
CA ASP A 201 -11.88 17.00 -14.32
C ASP A 201 -10.45 17.57 -14.20
N HIS A 202 -9.85 17.60 -13.00
CA HIS A 202 -8.47 18.05 -12.84
C HIS A 202 -7.49 17.09 -13.55
N HIS A 203 -6.72 17.65 -14.50
CA HIS A 203 -5.71 16.92 -15.25
C HIS A 203 -4.70 16.17 -14.37
N GLU A 204 -4.36 16.72 -13.20
CA GLU A 204 -3.45 16.08 -12.23
C GLU A 204 -4.01 14.76 -11.67
N LEU A 205 -5.32 14.67 -11.47
CA LEU A 205 -5.99 13.45 -10.99
C LEU A 205 -6.01 12.39 -12.09
N HIS A 206 -6.35 12.77 -13.33
CA HIS A 206 -6.25 11.86 -14.48
C HIS A 206 -4.83 11.34 -14.68
N ARG A 207 -3.82 12.22 -14.58
CA ARG A 207 -2.41 11.83 -14.68
C ARG A 207 -2.00 10.92 -13.52
N SER A 208 -2.49 11.16 -12.31
CA SER A 208 -2.23 10.30 -11.15
C SER A 208 -2.83 8.91 -11.34
N ALA A 209 -4.06 8.82 -11.87
CA ALA A 209 -4.68 7.56 -12.24
C ALA A 209 -3.87 6.83 -13.34
N GLU A 210 -3.41 7.53 -14.37
CA GLU A 210 -2.58 6.95 -15.43
C GLU A 210 -1.25 6.40 -14.89
N ILE A 211 -0.53 7.17 -14.05
CA ILE A 211 0.71 6.70 -13.40
C ILE A 211 0.39 5.50 -12.50
N GLY A 212 -0.70 5.55 -11.73
CA GLY A 212 -1.16 4.42 -10.93
C GLY A 212 -1.39 3.16 -11.76
N GLN A 213 -2.00 3.28 -12.95
CA GLN A 213 -2.20 2.14 -13.83
C GLN A 213 -0.88 1.51 -14.30
N ASN A 214 0.10 2.35 -14.67
CA ASN A 214 1.43 1.89 -15.05
C ASN A 214 2.09 1.10 -13.90
N LEU A 215 2.05 1.64 -12.68
CA LEU A 215 2.62 0.99 -11.50
C LEU A 215 1.93 -0.34 -11.18
N LEU A 216 0.60 -0.39 -11.31
CA LEU A 216 -0.17 -1.60 -11.09
C LEU A 216 0.18 -2.69 -12.11
N TRP A 217 0.31 -2.31 -13.39
CA TRP A 217 0.71 -3.22 -14.46
C TRP A 217 2.14 -3.75 -14.26
N ASP A 218 3.08 -2.89 -13.88
CA ASP A 218 4.47 -3.29 -13.61
C ASP A 218 4.59 -4.23 -12.41
N ALA A 219 3.88 -3.92 -11.31
CA ALA A 219 3.82 -4.79 -10.15
C ALA A 219 3.24 -6.16 -10.50
N ALA A 220 2.16 -6.22 -11.30
CA ALA A 220 1.62 -7.49 -11.77
C ALA A 220 2.63 -8.28 -12.62
N GLY A 221 3.48 -7.59 -13.39
CA GLY A 221 4.51 -8.22 -14.22
C GLY A 221 5.59 -8.89 -13.37
N LEU A 222 6.12 -8.15 -12.38
CA LEU A 222 7.11 -8.67 -11.44
C LEU A 222 6.60 -9.88 -10.67
N LEU A 223 5.36 -9.80 -10.19
CA LEU A 223 4.73 -10.89 -9.44
C LEU A 223 4.42 -12.12 -10.30
N GLN A 224 4.25 -11.96 -11.62
CA GLN A 224 4.01 -13.08 -12.53
C GLN A 224 5.30 -13.80 -12.92
N SER A 225 6.43 -13.09 -13.04
CA SER A 225 7.69 -13.65 -13.53
C SER A 225 8.65 -14.12 -12.43
N THR A 226 8.45 -13.68 -11.18
CA THR A 226 9.52 -13.72 -10.18
C THR A 226 8.98 -13.97 -8.77
N ASP A 227 9.72 -14.71 -7.94
CA ASP A 227 9.34 -14.92 -6.54
C ASP A 227 9.28 -13.59 -5.78
N THR A 228 8.14 -13.34 -5.15
CA THR A 228 7.84 -12.20 -4.26
C THR A 228 8.99 -11.77 -3.37
N ARG A 229 9.77 -12.70 -2.81
CA ARG A 229 10.89 -12.37 -1.91
C ARG A 229 12.01 -11.63 -2.62
N SER A 230 12.33 -12.05 -3.84
CA SER A 230 13.45 -11.51 -4.62
C SER A 230 13.16 -10.14 -5.24
N VAL A 231 11.89 -9.77 -5.43
CA VAL A 231 11.45 -8.46 -5.96
C VAL A 231 10.86 -7.54 -4.89
N SER A 232 11.02 -7.89 -3.61
CA SER A 232 10.36 -7.19 -2.49
C SER A 232 10.68 -5.69 -2.43
N ALA A 233 11.93 -5.28 -2.62
CA ALA A 233 12.32 -3.86 -2.62
C ALA A 233 11.63 -3.07 -3.75
N GLU A 234 11.63 -3.62 -4.95
CA GLU A 234 10.99 -3.04 -6.14
C GLU A 234 9.47 -2.92 -6.02
N LEU A 235 8.85 -3.89 -5.35
CA LEU A 235 7.44 -3.83 -5.01
C LEU A 235 7.21 -2.70 -4.01
N ILE A 236 7.91 -2.69 -2.87
CA ILE A 236 7.77 -1.66 -1.82
C ILE A 236 7.87 -0.24 -2.39
N ASP A 237 8.82 0.02 -3.29
CA ASP A 237 8.96 1.34 -3.93
C ASP A 237 7.73 1.74 -4.75
N ARG A 238 7.13 0.78 -5.47
CA ARG A 238 5.87 0.99 -6.22
C ARG A 238 4.69 1.21 -5.29
N GLU A 239 4.59 0.50 -4.17
CA GLU A 239 3.56 0.76 -3.15
C GLU A 239 3.68 2.17 -2.58
N ARG A 240 4.89 2.58 -2.18
CA ARG A 240 5.13 3.93 -1.67
C ARG A 240 4.76 5.00 -2.68
N LEU A 241 5.07 4.79 -3.96
CA LEU A 241 4.67 5.73 -5.01
C LEU A 241 3.15 5.77 -5.19
N MET A 242 2.47 4.63 -5.18
CA MET A 242 1.01 4.56 -5.27
C MET A 242 0.32 5.27 -4.09
N VAL A 243 0.83 5.09 -2.87
CA VAL A 243 0.35 5.77 -1.67
C VAL A 243 0.52 7.28 -1.80
N ARG A 244 1.69 7.75 -2.25
CA ARG A 244 1.93 9.18 -2.48
C ARG A 244 0.99 9.78 -3.53
N LEU A 245 0.67 9.03 -4.59
CA LEU A 245 -0.30 9.46 -5.60
C LEU A 245 -1.71 9.58 -4.98
N ALA A 246 -2.13 8.60 -4.19
CA ALA A 246 -3.43 8.61 -3.52
C ALA A 246 -3.55 9.79 -2.53
N ASP A 247 -2.51 10.02 -1.71
CA ASP A 247 -2.46 11.18 -0.80
C ASP A 247 -2.50 12.51 -1.56
N HIS A 248 -1.81 12.60 -2.70
CA HIS A 248 -1.85 13.79 -3.54
C HIS A 248 -3.25 14.04 -4.12
N ALA A 249 -3.93 12.99 -4.58
CA ALA A 249 -5.30 13.07 -5.06
C ALA A 249 -6.26 13.55 -3.97
N ASP A 250 -6.13 13.02 -2.74
CA ASP A 250 -6.94 13.47 -1.60
C ASP A 250 -6.71 14.94 -1.25
N GLN A 251 -5.45 15.40 -1.29
CA GLN A 251 -5.14 16.80 -1.08
C GLN A 251 -5.74 17.69 -2.18
N ALA A 252 -5.68 17.26 -3.45
CA ALA A 252 -6.29 18.00 -4.55
C ALA A 252 -7.82 18.09 -4.42
N LEU A 253 -8.49 16.99 -4.05
CA LEU A 253 -9.93 16.96 -3.79
C LEU A 253 -10.30 17.87 -2.61
N LYS A 254 -9.52 17.86 -1.52
CA LYS A 254 -9.73 18.76 -0.36
C LYS A 254 -9.62 20.22 -0.76
N ARG A 255 -8.58 20.61 -1.52
CA ARG A 255 -8.39 21.99 -2.00
C ARG A 255 -9.57 22.44 -2.86
N THR A 256 -10.03 21.58 -3.77
CA THR A 256 -11.18 21.87 -4.64
C THR A 256 -12.44 22.13 -3.83
N ARG A 257 -12.70 21.29 -2.82
CA ARG A 257 -13.86 21.46 -1.92
C ARG A 257 -13.81 22.76 -1.13
N THR A 258 -12.64 23.11 -0.58
CA THR A 258 -12.45 24.37 0.15
C THR A 258 -12.65 25.59 -0.76
N GLN A 259 -12.15 25.56 -2.00
CA GLN A 259 -12.34 26.63 -2.98
C GLN A 259 -13.80 26.80 -3.41
N ALA A 260 -14.53 25.70 -3.60
CA ALA A 260 -15.97 25.75 -3.90
C ALA A 260 -16.78 26.38 -2.74
N CYS A 261 -16.43 26.06 -1.49
CA CYS A 261 -17.07 26.66 -0.31
C CYS A 261 -16.72 28.16 -0.14
N SER A 262 -15.50 28.60 -0.45
CA SER A 262 -15.13 30.02 -0.37
C SER A 262 -15.80 30.86 -1.47
N HIS A 263 -15.94 30.33 -2.69
CA HIS A 263 -16.67 31.03 -3.76
C HIS A 263 -18.18 31.11 -3.52
N ALA A 264 -18.76 30.17 -2.77
CA ALA A 264 -20.16 30.25 -2.34
C ALA A 264 -20.39 31.29 -1.23
N ALA A 265 -19.37 31.58 -0.41
CA ALA A 265 -19.46 32.57 0.67
C ALA A 265 -19.23 34.02 0.21
N ASP A 266 -18.47 34.23 -0.88
CA ASP A 266 -18.17 35.56 -1.44
C ASP A 266 -19.05 35.95 -2.64
N ALA A 267 -20.10 35.20 -2.94
CA ALA A 267 -21.07 35.61 -3.97
C ALA A 267 -22.12 36.57 -3.36
N PRO A 268 -22.11 37.88 -3.66
CA PRO A 268 -23.25 38.73 -3.34
C PRO A 268 -24.44 38.23 -4.16
N SER A 269 -25.54 37.89 -3.47
CA SER A 269 -26.83 37.55 -4.06
C SER A 269 -27.21 38.56 -5.14
N ARG A 270 -27.00 38.20 -6.41
CA ARG A 270 -27.56 38.94 -7.54
C ARG A 270 -28.80 38.21 -8.03
N PRO A 271 -29.93 38.91 -8.21
CA PRO A 271 -31.13 38.29 -8.76
C PRO A 271 -30.89 37.91 -10.22
N ALA A 272 -31.45 36.77 -10.60
CA ALA A 272 -31.41 36.22 -11.94
C ALA A 272 -31.80 37.25 -13.01
N ARG A 273 -31.00 37.35 -14.08
CA ARG A 273 -31.45 37.88 -15.37
C ARG A 273 -30.83 37.12 -16.55
N PRO A 274 -31.51 37.08 -17.69
CA PRO A 274 -31.42 35.99 -18.67
C PRO A 274 -30.28 36.18 -19.67
N LEU A 275 -29.94 35.06 -20.31
CA LEU A 275 -28.99 34.91 -21.41
C LEU A 275 -29.30 35.84 -22.60
N GLY A 276 -28.27 36.53 -23.10
CA GLY A 276 -28.23 37.28 -24.37
C GLY A 276 -26.80 37.76 -24.69
N PRO A 277 -26.42 37.97 -25.97
CA PRO A 277 -25.12 37.53 -26.53
C PRO A 277 -23.97 38.58 -26.55
N TYR A 278 -22.72 38.06 -26.63
CA TYR A 278 -21.35 38.66 -26.76
C TYR A 278 -21.15 39.83 -27.77
N PRO A 279 -19.94 40.47 -27.94
CA PRO A 279 -18.79 40.95 -27.08
C PRO A 279 -18.40 42.44 -27.46
N PRO A 280 -17.13 42.98 -27.45
CA PRO A 280 -15.91 42.94 -26.60
C PRO A 280 -15.44 44.36 -26.09
N GLY A 281 -14.37 44.47 -25.27
CA GLY A 281 -13.53 45.71 -25.23
C GLY A 281 -12.88 46.17 -23.90
N THR A 282 -11.56 45.96 -23.79
CA THR A 282 -10.45 46.74 -23.18
C THR A 282 -10.69 47.96 -22.25
N ALA A 283 -9.92 48.05 -21.14
CA ALA A 283 -8.87 49.07 -20.84
C ALA A 283 -8.75 49.50 -19.35
N ARG A 284 -7.67 49.01 -18.68
CA ARG A 284 -6.58 49.69 -17.92
C ARG A 284 -6.85 50.90 -16.94
N PRO A 285 -5.85 51.45 -16.20
CA PRO A 285 -5.71 51.31 -14.73
C PRO A 285 -5.72 52.65 -13.94
N ALA A 286 -5.77 52.62 -12.61
CA ALA A 286 -5.25 53.72 -11.77
C ALA A 286 -4.88 53.30 -10.32
N ARG A 287 -3.60 53.51 -9.98
CA ARG A 287 -3.03 53.83 -8.65
C ARG A 287 -2.88 55.38 -8.58
N PRO A 288 -2.38 56.09 -7.53
CA PRO A 288 -1.87 55.68 -6.20
C PRO A 288 -2.17 56.62 -4.98
N GLY A 289 -1.90 56.10 -3.75
CA GLY A 289 -1.25 56.79 -2.60
C GLY A 289 -2.11 57.67 -1.67
N PRO A 290 -1.56 58.24 -0.55
CA PRO A 290 -0.33 57.90 0.21
C PRO A 290 -0.40 58.04 1.78
N ARG A 291 0.63 57.53 2.49
CA ARG A 291 1.34 58.05 3.73
C ARG A 291 0.52 58.38 5.02
N ARG A 292 0.99 58.26 6.29
CA ARG A 292 2.22 57.85 7.02
C ARG A 292 1.86 57.75 8.55
N PRO A 293 2.76 57.26 9.43
CA PRO A 293 2.59 56.89 10.87
C PRO A 293 2.98 58.09 11.81
N PRO A 294 3.38 58.04 13.13
CA PRO A 294 4.11 57.04 13.96
C PRO A 294 3.52 56.81 15.39
N SER A 295 4.02 55.91 16.27
CA SER A 295 5.05 56.24 17.27
C SER A 295 5.43 55.06 18.21
N THR A 296 6.59 55.24 18.84
CA THR A 296 7.54 54.44 19.65
C THR A 296 7.14 53.95 21.07
N ALA A 297 7.60 52.74 21.44
CA ALA A 297 8.43 52.25 22.60
C ALA A 297 8.25 52.83 24.05
N PRO A 298 8.72 52.20 25.19
CA PRO A 298 9.89 51.30 25.35
C PRO A 298 9.90 50.19 26.47
N LEU A 299 11.08 49.53 26.56
CA LEU A 299 11.64 48.47 27.42
C LEU A 299 11.47 48.56 28.97
N LYS A 300 11.58 47.40 29.68
CA LYS A 300 12.67 47.01 30.64
C LYS A 300 12.24 45.95 31.69
N GLY A 301 13.12 44.97 32.00
CA GLY A 301 13.10 44.21 33.26
C GLY A 301 13.70 42.78 33.19
N TYR A 302 14.78 42.52 33.92
CA TYR A 302 15.51 41.23 34.01
C TYR A 302 15.68 40.83 35.50
N ARG A 303 15.80 39.51 35.75
CA ARG A 303 16.32 38.76 36.93
C ARG A 303 15.38 38.52 38.15
N PRO A 304 15.67 37.53 39.03
CA PRO A 304 16.22 36.16 38.85
C PRO A 304 15.44 35.08 39.68
N MET A 305 15.88 33.81 39.58
CA MET A 305 15.43 32.60 40.30
C MET A 305 15.33 32.71 41.83
N PRO A 306 14.52 31.81 42.45
CA PRO A 306 15.07 30.94 43.48
C PRO A 306 14.71 29.45 43.28
N GLN A 307 15.69 28.62 43.62
CA GLN A 307 15.67 27.16 43.70
C GLN A 307 15.08 26.71 45.04
N PRO A 308 14.41 25.53 45.09
CA PRO A 308 14.45 24.67 46.27
C PRO A 308 15.08 23.30 45.95
N GLN A 309 16.12 22.95 46.71
CA GLN A 309 16.49 21.59 47.14
C GLN A 309 15.36 21.05 48.06
N THR A 310 15.05 19.76 48.27
CA THR A 310 15.72 18.45 48.13
C THR A 310 14.63 17.39 48.42
N ASP A 311 14.58 16.28 47.67
CA ASP A 311 14.67 14.89 48.19
C ASP A 311 14.07 13.83 47.23
N ASN A 312 15.01 13.04 46.66
CA ASN A 312 15.00 11.58 46.51
C ASN A 312 13.90 10.88 45.69
N ALA A 313 14.03 11.01 44.37
CA ALA A 313 14.44 9.90 43.50
C ALA A 313 14.87 10.52 42.15
N ASP A 314 16.17 10.57 41.88
CA ASP A 314 16.72 11.04 40.60
C ASP A 314 16.05 10.25 39.46
N PRO A 315 15.34 10.89 38.51
CA PRO A 315 15.08 10.27 37.22
C PRO A 315 16.43 10.27 36.51
N THR A 316 17.19 9.19 36.65
CA THR A 316 18.39 8.93 35.85
C THR A 316 18.00 9.12 34.39
N ALA A 317 18.54 10.16 33.75
CA ALA A 317 18.24 10.42 32.35
C ALA A 317 18.54 9.15 31.53
N ASP A 318 17.50 8.64 30.87
CA ASP A 318 17.53 7.34 30.23
C ASP A 318 18.49 7.34 29.03
N VAL A 319 19.10 6.18 28.75
CA VAL A 319 19.69 5.90 27.44
C VAL A 319 18.54 5.75 26.44
N TYR A 320 18.71 6.24 25.22
CA TYR A 320 17.69 6.17 24.18
C TYR A 320 18.10 5.21 23.08
N LEU A 321 17.13 4.48 22.52
CA LEU A 321 17.36 3.51 21.46
C LEU A 321 16.78 4.04 20.16
N LEU A 322 17.64 4.18 19.15
CA LEU A 322 17.27 4.59 17.79
C LEU A 322 17.20 3.35 16.89
N PHE A 323 16.09 3.14 16.21
CA PHE A 323 16.00 2.07 15.23
C PHE A 323 15.24 2.48 13.98
N ALA A 324 15.83 2.17 12.84
CA ALA A 324 15.15 2.23 11.56
C ALA A 324 14.28 0.98 11.40
N HIS A 325 13.09 1.15 10.87
CA HIS A 325 12.15 0.07 10.63
C HIS A 325 11.46 0.27 9.28
N GLU A 326 10.62 -0.69 8.90
CA GLU A 326 9.80 -0.55 7.70
C GLU A 326 8.96 0.74 7.78
N PRO A 327 9.05 1.64 6.79
CA PRO A 327 8.32 2.90 6.82
C PRO A 327 6.82 2.69 6.91
N TYR A 328 6.18 3.50 7.74
CA TYR A 328 4.73 3.55 7.84
C TYR A 328 4.26 4.98 8.03
N TYR A 329 2.99 5.21 7.71
CA TYR A 329 2.35 6.50 7.88
C TYR A 329 1.36 6.36 9.04
N PRO A 330 1.60 6.97 10.21
CA PRO A 330 0.73 6.83 11.38
C PRO A 330 -0.70 7.34 11.13
N GLY A 331 -0.89 8.20 10.13
CA GLY A 331 -2.21 8.59 9.65
C GLY A 331 -2.21 9.32 8.30
N PRO A 332 -3.39 9.60 7.74
CA PRO A 332 -3.52 10.38 6.51
C PRO A 332 -2.87 11.76 6.63
N GLY A 333 -2.00 12.12 5.68
CA GLY A 333 -1.27 13.40 5.69
C GLY A 333 -0.17 13.53 6.74
N SER A 334 0.08 12.47 7.52
CA SER A 334 1.27 12.39 8.38
C SER A 334 2.52 12.20 7.53
N ARG A 335 3.66 12.63 8.05
CA ARG A 335 4.94 12.31 7.43
C ARG A 335 5.25 10.84 7.60
N GLU A 336 5.99 10.30 6.64
CA GLU A 336 6.54 8.95 6.75
C GLU A 336 7.29 8.82 8.08
N VAL A 337 7.02 7.77 8.83
CA VAL A 337 7.82 7.36 9.99
C VAL A 337 8.58 6.12 9.58
N ASN A 338 9.90 6.25 9.51
CA ASN A 338 10.80 5.17 9.12
C ASN A 338 11.91 4.92 10.14
N THR A 339 11.95 5.75 11.18
CA THR A 339 12.93 5.70 12.26
C THR A 339 12.23 6.10 13.55
N THR A 340 12.53 5.41 14.65
CA THR A 340 11.92 5.69 15.96
C THR A 340 12.99 5.74 17.04
N VAL A 341 12.83 6.65 18.00
CA VAL A 341 13.60 6.70 19.26
C VAL A 341 12.69 6.40 20.43
N VAL A 342 13.12 5.51 21.33
CA VAL A 342 12.42 5.16 22.58
C VAL A 342 13.38 5.19 23.76
N ALA A 343 12.86 5.31 24.99
CA ALA A 343 13.66 5.07 26.19
C ALA A 343 14.14 3.61 26.22
N ALA A 344 15.39 3.36 26.64
CA ALA A 344 15.94 2.01 26.72
C ALA A 344 15.09 1.10 27.61
N GLY A 345 14.51 1.66 28.68
CA GLY A 345 13.59 0.96 29.58
C GLY A 345 12.41 0.27 28.87
N SER A 346 12.02 0.70 27.67
CA SER A 346 10.98 0.01 26.87
C SER A 346 11.35 -1.44 26.52
N LEU A 347 12.64 -1.80 26.52
CA LEU A 347 13.09 -3.19 26.37
C LEU A 347 12.67 -4.10 27.53
N LEU A 348 12.37 -3.52 28.71
CA LEU A 348 11.91 -4.23 29.90
C LEU A 348 10.40 -4.42 29.93
N HIS A 349 9.67 -3.89 28.94
CA HIS A 349 8.23 -4.03 28.87
C HIS A 349 7.82 -5.49 28.59
N ARG A 350 6.75 -5.98 29.24
CA ARG A 350 6.31 -7.40 29.15
C ARG A 350 5.89 -7.85 27.74
N ARG A 351 5.52 -6.90 26.88
CA ARG A 351 5.20 -7.16 25.46
C ARG A 351 6.44 -7.27 24.57
N VAL A 352 7.61 -6.86 25.07
CA VAL A 352 8.89 -7.14 24.43
C VAL A 352 9.35 -8.53 24.88
N ARG A 353 9.84 -9.32 23.94
CA ARG A 353 10.32 -10.68 24.21
C ARG A 353 11.38 -10.71 25.30
N GLN A 354 11.13 -11.54 26.31
CA GLN A 354 12.04 -11.79 27.42
C GLN A 354 12.57 -13.23 27.37
N PRO A 355 13.79 -13.50 27.85
CA PRO A 355 14.70 -12.58 28.54
C PRO A 355 15.52 -11.65 27.62
N ASP A 356 15.35 -11.77 26.29
CA ASP A 356 16.20 -11.08 25.32
C ASP A 356 16.17 -9.55 25.45
N GLY A 357 14.99 -8.96 25.65
CA GLY A 357 14.84 -7.52 25.90
C GLY A 357 15.64 -7.06 27.11
N ALA A 358 15.52 -7.76 28.25
CA ALA A 358 16.28 -7.44 29.45
C ALA A 358 17.80 -7.63 29.29
N ARG A 359 18.24 -8.61 28.50
CA ARG A 359 19.67 -8.81 28.21
C ARG A 359 20.23 -7.69 27.32
N ILE A 360 19.50 -7.32 26.26
CA ILE A 360 19.87 -6.18 25.41
C ILE A 360 19.88 -4.90 26.24
N HIS A 361 18.89 -4.69 27.10
CA HIS A 361 18.83 -3.54 28.00
C HIS A 361 20.09 -3.45 28.87
N ALA A 362 20.45 -4.54 29.55
CA ALA A 362 21.63 -4.57 30.41
C ALA A 362 22.91 -4.28 29.61
N LEU A 363 23.09 -4.91 28.45
CA LEU A 363 24.29 -4.74 27.61
C LEU A 363 24.41 -3.32 27.05
N LEU A 364 23.29 -2.68 26.67
CA LEU A 364 23.32 -1.37 26.04
C LEU A 364 23.30 -0.20 27.02
N THR A 365 22.79 -0.38 28.23
CA THR A 365 22.76 0.69 29.24
C THR A 365 23.96 0.66 30.18
N HIS A 366 24.66 -0.48 30.28
CA HIS A 366 25.85 -0.58 31.11
C HIS A 366 26.98 0.33 30.59
N ARG A 367 27.45 1.26 31.44
CA ARG A 367 28.54 2.22 31.19
C ARG A 367 28.27 3.30 30.15
N ARG A 368 27.01 3.52 29.74
CA ARG A 368 26.67 4.64 28.86
C ARG A 368 26.28 5.88 29.66
N PRO A 369 26.72 7.08 29.23
CA PRO A 369 26.18 8.32 29.75
C PRO A 369 24.67 8.42 29.53
N ALA A 370 24.02 9.06 30.49
CA ALA A 370 22.62 9.41 30.42
C ALA A 370 22.34 10.28 29.18
N GLY A 371 21.21 10.03 28.51
CA GLY A 371 20.80 10.76 27.29
C GLY A 371 21.45 10.30 25.99
N GLU A 372 22.37 9.33 26.03
CA GLU A 372 23.00 8.82 24.81
C GLU A 372 22.00 8.12 23.89
N ILE A 373 22.09 8.38 22.57
CA ILE A 373 21.30 7.72 21.54
C ILE A 373 22.09 6.54 20.98
N VAL A 374 21.58 5.33 21.17
CA VAL A 374 22.19 4.07 20.71
C VAL A 374 21.44 3.53 19.49
N PRO A 375 22.05 3.49 18.29
CA PRO A 375 21.42 2.94 17.11
C PRO A 375 21.36 1.40 17.15
N LEU A 376 20.19 0.80 17.26
CA LEU A 376 20.04 -0.67 17.28
C LEU A 376 20.43 -1.33 15.95
N ALA A 377 20.45 -0.60 14.85
CA ALA A 377 20.95 -1.14 13.59
C ALA A 377 22.47 -1.41 13.63
N THR A 378 23.20 -0.78 14.56
CA THR A 378 24.62 -1.03 14.81
C THR A 378 24.84 -1.99 15.97
N LEU A 379 23.84 -2.80 16.36
CA LEU A 379 23.92 -3.68 17.54
C LEU A 379 25.18 -4.56 17.57
N THR A 380 25.67 -5.05 16.42
CA THR A 380 26.94 -5.80 16.39
C THR A 380 28.12 -4.95 16.90
N HIS A 381 28.18 -3.68 16.50
CA HIS A 381 29.18 -2.76 17.02
C HIS A 381 28.95 -2.46 18.50
N GLU A 382 27.70 -2.18 18.88
CA GLU A 382 27.35 -1.84 20.26
C GLU A 382 27.56 -3.00 21.26
N LEU A 383 27.62 -4.23 20.77
CA LEU A 383 27.90 -5.45 21.54
C LEU A 383 29.40 -5.83 21.44
N ASP A 384 30.29 -4.85 21.62
CA ASP A 384 31.75 -5.03 21.57
C ASP A 384 32.24 -5.70 20.27
N GLY A 385 31.69 -5.27 19.12
CA GLY A 385 32.03 -5.87 17.82
C GLY A 385 31.45 -7.27 17.58
N GLY A 386 30.58 -7.74 18.46
CA GLY A 386 29.81 -8.97 18.33
C GLY A 386 30.04 -9.99 19.45
N ASP A 387 30.97 -9.73 20.36
CA ASP A 387 31.26 -10.61 21.50
C ASP A 387 30.04 -10.79 22.43
N GLY A 388 29.14 -9.80 22.48
CA GLY A 388 27.88 -9.87 23.22
C GLY A 388 26.77 -10.69 22.56
N TRP A 389 26.91 -11.09 21.28
CA TRP A 389 25.86 -11.81 20.54
C TRP A 389 25.38 -13.12 21.19
N PRO A 390 26.23 -13.99 21.76
CA PRO A 390 25.77 -15.25 22.39
C PRO A 390 24.78 -15.03 23.54
N ARG A 391 24.80 -13.84 24.16
CA ARG A 391 23.90 -13.46 25.25
C ARG A 391 22.57 -12.91 24.70
N VAL A 392 22.59 -12.31 23.53
CA VAL A 392 21.42 -11.74 22.86
C VAL A 392 20.74 -12.82 22.02
N GLY A 393 19.52 -13.23 22.39
CA GLY A 393 18.73 -14.20 21.63
C GLY A 393 18.15 -13.59 20.35
N ASP A 394 16.82 -13.55 20.24
CA ASP A 394 16.14 -13.14 19.01
C ASP A 394 15.98 -11.61 18.91
N TRP A 395 17.08 -10.91 18.61
CA TRP A 395 17.11 -9.44 18.51
C TRP A 395 16.12 -8.90 17.47
N GLN A 396 15.91 -9.61 16.37
CA GLN A 396 14.98 -9.19 15.30
C GLN A 396 13.54 -9.15 15.81
N ARG A 397 13.15 -10.16 16.60
CA ARG A 397 11.85 -10.16 17.26
C ARG A 397 11.75 -9.10 18.35
N VAL A 398 12.82 -8.82 19.09
CA VAL A 398 12.84 -7.71 20.06
C VAL A 398 12.58 -6.37 19.38
N THR A 399 13.26 -6.05 18.28
CA THR A 399 13.01 -4.81 17.51
C THR A 399 11.58 -4.79 16.95
N THR A 400 11.07 -5.94 16.48
CA THR A 400 9.68 -6.05 16.00
C THR A 400 8.66 -5.79 17.10
N ASP A 401 8.91 -6.31 18.31
CA ASP A 401 8.05 -6.12 19.47
C ASP A 401 8.11 -4.67 19.97
N LEU A 402 9.27 -3.99 19.92
CA LEU A 402 9.39 -2.55 20.18
C LEU A 402 8.59 -1.72 19.19
N VAL A 403 8.70 -1.98 17.89
CA VAL A 403 7.87 -1.30 16.86
C VAL A 403 6.38 -1.51 17.15
N ARG A 404 5.98 -2.73 17.52
CA ARG A 404 4.59 -3.02 17.88
C ARG A 404 4.18 -2.27 19.14
N LEU A 405 5.04 -2.20 20.15
CA LEU A 405 4.77 -1.51 21.41
C LEU A 405 4.47 -0.03 21.15
N VAL A 406 5.35 0.66 20.41
CA VAL A 406 5.18 2.04 19.98
C VAL A 406 3.87 2.22 19.20
N ARG A 407 3.59 1.32 18.24
CA ARG A 407 2.35 1.39 17.44
C ARG A 407 1.06 1.13 18.21
N THR A 408 1.15 0.57 19.41
CA THR A 408 0.00 0.31 20.28
C THR A 408 -0.06 1.26 21.47
N ASP A 409 0.69 2.37 21.41
CA ASP A 409 0.79 3.38 22.46
C ASP A 409 1.19 2.78 23.82
N GLY A 410 2.01 1.74 23.80
CA GLY A 410 2.49 1.06 25.01
C GLY A 410 3.76 1.66 25.60
N CYS A 411 4.35 2.67 24.93
CA CYS A 411 5.41 3.54 25.43
C CYS A 411 5.42 4.84 24.62
N ASP A 412 6.06 5.89 25.17
CA ASP A 412 6.33 7.12 24.44
C ASP A 412 7.49 6.90 23.45
N ALA A 413 7.41 7.56 22.30
CA ALA A 413 8.43 7.45 21.27
C ALA A 413 8.54 8.73 20.42
N LEU A 414 9.76 9.07 20.02
CA LEU A 414 10.01 10.07 19.00
C LEU A 414 10.04 9.39 17.62
N SER A 415 8.96 9.57 16.87
CA SER A 415 8.79 9.06 15.51
C SER A 415 9.35 10.03 14.48
N LEU A 416 10.25 9.55 13.62
CA LEU A 416 11.00 10.35 12.66
C LEU A 416 10.85 9.83 11.23
N GLY A 417 10.72 10.76 10.29
CA GLY A 417 10.81 10.52 8.85
C GLY A 417 12.17 10.96 8.32
N LEU A 418 13.19 10.13 8.49
CA LEU A 418 14.52 10.45 7.99
C LEU A 418 14.56 10.34 6.46
N PRO A 419 15.24 11.27 5.76
CA PRO A 419 15.56 11.10 4.35
C PRO A 419 16.30 9.78 4.08
N ASP A 420 16.18 9.21 2.88
CA ASP A 420 16.73 7.89 2.56
C ASP A 420 18.22 7.75 2.87
N ILE A 421 19.02 8.77 2.58
CA ILE A 421 20.47 8.79 2.87
C ILE A 421 20.72 8.78 4.38
N ALA A 422 20.01 9.63 5.14
CA ALA A 422 20.14 9.69 6.59
C ALA A 422 19.72 8.36 7.25
N ARG A 423 18.62 7.76 6.78
CA ARG A 423 18.17 6.44 7.23
C ARG A 423 19.19 5.35 6.90
N ALA A 424 19.73 5.35 5.69
CA ALA A 424 20.77 4.40 5.29
C ALA A 424 22.02 4.55 6.15
N LEU A 425 22.46 5.78 6.43
CA LEU A 425 23.58 6.07 7.33
C LEU A 425 23.32 5.55 8.75
N MET A 426 22.09 5.66 9.27
CA MET A 426 21.72 5.09 10.58
C MET A 426 21.80 3.55 10.59
N CYS A 427 21.49 2.91 9.46
CA CYS A 427 21.54 1.46 9.31
C CYS A 427 22.96 0.89 9.06
N THR A 428 23.92 1.72 8.66
CA THR A 428 25.32 1.31 8.51
C THR A 428 26.08 1.44 9.82
N GLY A 429 27.15 0.65 9.98
CA GLY A 429 28.08 0.78 11.12
C GLY A 429 28.64 2.21 11.26
N PRO A 430 29.19 2.58 12.42
CA PRO A 430 29.67 3.94 12.69
C PRO A 430 30.79 4.41 11.75
N HIS A 431 31.54 3.47 11.18
CA HIS A 431 32.58 3.73 10.18
C HIS A 431 32.15 3.38 8.74
N GLY A 432 30.86 3.09 8.55
CA GLY A 432 30.29 2.71 7.27
C GLY A 432 30.13 3.88 6.31
N HIS A 433 30.02 3.54 5.03
CA HIS A 433 29.83 4.50 3.94
C HIS A 433 28.60 4.12 3.12
N VAL A 434 27.81 5.13 2.74
CA VAL A 434 26.64 5.02 1.87
C VAL A 434 26.93 5.80 0.60
N ARG A 435 26.84 5.12 -0.55
CA ARG A 435 27.05 5.74 -1.87
C ARG A 435 25.73 5.93 -2.58
N THR A 436 25.52 7.14 -3.08
CA THR A 436 24.39 7.44 -3.98
C THR A 436 24.89 7.61 -5.40
N LEU A 437 24.08 7.17 -6.37
CA LEU A 437 24.33 7.35 -7.79
C LEU A 437 23.23 8.27 -8.32
N ASN A 438 23.61 9.41 -8.88
CA ASN A 438 22.67 10.24 -9.61
C ASN A 438 22.43 9.61 -11.00
N PRO A 439 21.22 9.09 -11.30
CA PRO A 439 20.98 8.40 -12.57
C PRO A 439 21.02 9.34 -13.78
N ALA A 440 20.85 10.65 -13.59
CA ALA A 440 20.86 11.63 -14.67
C ALA A 440 22.28 12.08 -15.06
N SER A 441 23.20 12.21 -14.10
CA SER A 441 24.59 12.62 -14.35
C SER A 441 25.60 11.47 -14.30
N GLY A 442 25.22 10.30 -13.76
CA GLY A 442 26.14 9.20 -13.46
C GLY A 442 27.08 9.49 -12.29
N GLU A 443 26.94 10.66 -11.64
CA GLU A 443 27.79 11.10 -10.55
C GLU A 443 27.55 10.25 -9.30
N ARG A 444 28.63 9.88 -8.62
CA ARG A 444 28.60 9.13 -7.37
C ARG A 444 28.98 10.04 -6.21
N VAL A 445 28.13 10.12 -5.20
CA VAL A 445 28.40 10.84 -3.95
C VAL A 445 28.53 9.83 -2.82
N ASP A 446 29.63 9.94 -2.05
CA ASP A 446 29.91 9.09 -0.90
C ASP A 446 29.56 9.84 0.39
N HIS A 447 28.77 9.22 1.26
CA HIS A 447 28.38 9.72 2.56
C HIS A 447 28.98 8.81 3.63
N GLY A 448 29.76 9.36 4.55
CA GLY A 448 30.51 8.60 5.54
C GLY A 448 30.17 8.98 6.99
N PRO A 449 31.09 8.72 7.92
CA PRO A 449 30.89 8.94 9.36
C PRO A 449 30.51 10.37 9.72
N THR A 450 31.11 11.38 9.09
CA THR A 450 30.79 12.79 9.37
C THR A 450 29.32 13.11 9.11
N GLN A 451 28.76 12.63 7.99
CA GLN A 451 27.33 12.83 7.69
C GLN A 451 26.43 12.04 8.63
N ARG A 452 26.89 10.87 9.12
CA ARG A 452 26.18 10.11 10.15
C ARG A 452 26.11 10.90 11.46
N ASP A 453 27.23 11.48 11.89
CA ASP A 453 27.32 12.28 13.13
C ASP A 453 26.44 13.53 13.06
N GLU A 454 26.37 14.19 11.90
CA GLU A 454 25.47 15.32 11.65
C GLU A 454 24.00 14.91 11.82
N VAL A 455 23.61 13.73 11.33
CA VAL A 455 22.24 13.21 11.51
C VAL A 455 21.96 12.90 12.98
N LEU A 456 22.87 12.24 13.68
CA LEU A 456 22.71 11.95 15.11
C LEU A 456 22.61 13.23 15.95
N THR A 457 23.44 14.24 15.65
CA THR A 457 23.38 15.55 16.30
C THR A 457 22.03 16.24 16.09
N GLN A 458 21.44 16.11 14.89
CA GLN A 458 20.11 16.66 14.62
C GLN A 458 19.01 15.94 15.40
N ILE A 459 19.09 14.61 15.51
CA ILE A 459 18.14 13.82 16.29
C ILE A 459 18.27 14.15 17.78
N ASP A 460 19.50 14.26 18.28
CA ASP A 460 19.80 14.62 19.66
C ASP A 460 19.25 15.99 20.05
N ALA A 461 19.41 16.99 19.19
CA ALA A 461 18.83 18.32 19.42
C ALA A 461 17.29 18.28 19.54
N VAL A 462 16.62 17.46 18.72
CA VAL A 462 15.17 17.27 18.79
C VAL A 462 14.78 16.54 20.08
N LEU A 463 15.50 15.48 20.40
CA LEU A 463 15.24 14.65 21.57
C LEU A 463 15.44 15.45 22.86
N THR A 464 16.53 16.20 22.96
CA THR A 464 16.82 17.08 24.10
C THR A 464 15.70 18.11 24.29
N SER A 465 15.20 18.72 23.20
CA SER A 465 14.07 19.65 23.29
C SER A 465 12.79 18.98 23.79
N LEU A 466 12.54 17.73 23.40
CA LEU A 466 11.35 16.97 23.81
C LEU A 466 11.44 16.56 25.29
N VAL A 467 12.58 16.00 25.68
CA VAL A 467 12.85 15.50 27.04
C VAL A 467 12.88 16.63 28.06
N ALA A 468 13.32 17.83 27.65
CA ALA A 468 13.23 19.03 28.49
C ALA A 468 11.79 19.41 28.87
N GLU A 469 10.79 19.03 28.05
CA GLU A 469 9.37 19.22 28.37
C GLU A 469 8.80 18.03 29.14
N ARG A 470 9.13 16.80 28.72
CA ARG A 470 8.68 15.55 29.33
C ARG A 470 9.57 14.38 28.91
N ASP A 471 10.06 13.62 29.89
CA ASP A 471 10.79 12.37 29.64
C ASP A 471 9.96 11.37 28.84
N LEU A 472 10.62 10.60 27.97
CA LEU A 472 9.98 9.51 27.23
C LEU A 472 9.58 8.40 28.19
N TRP A 473 8.27 8.24 28.42
CA TRP A 473 7.74 7.17 29.25
C TRP A 473 8.02 5.78 28.62
N PRO A 474 8.74 4.88 29.31
CA PRO A 474 9.12 3.57 28.77
C PRO A 474 7.96 2.56 28.67
N GLY A 475 6.80 2.85 29.25
CA GLY A 475 5.64 1.96 29.35
C GLY A 475 5.35 1.50 30.80
N ASP A 476 4.20 0.86 31.01
CA ASP A 476 3.80 0.32 32.31
C ASP A 476 4.35 -1.09 32.57
N ASN A 477 4.34 -1.49 33.85
CA ASN A 477 4.61 -2.87 34.28
C ASN A 477 5.96 -3.42 33.81
N LEU A 478 6.99 -2.57 33.77
CA LEU A 478 8.35 -2.96 33.39
C LEU A 478 8.86 -4.06 34.32
N LEU A 479 9.57 -5.01 33.73
CA LEU A 479 10.28 -6.04 34.47
C LEU A 479 11.56 -5.43 35.08
N PRO A 480 12.04 -5.97 36.21
CA PRO A 480 13.30 -5.53 36.79
C PRO A 480 14.45 -5.75 35.80
N ALA A 481 15.35 -4.78 35.70
CA ALA A 481 16.57 -4.91 34.90
C ALA A 481 17.43 -6.07 35.44
N LEU A 482 18.11 -6.78 34.54
CA LEU A 482 19.08 -7.79 34.94
C LEU A 482 20.29 -7.10 35.58
N THR A 483 20.67 -7.56 36.78
CA THR A 483 21.95 -7.21 37.39
C THR A 483 23.08 -8.02 36.73
N ASP A 484 24.32 -7.55 36.84
CA ASP A 484 25.50 -8.11 36.15
C ASP A 484 25.68 -9.63 36.31
N ASP A 485 25.20 -10.23 37.41
CA ASP A 485 25.29 -11.67 37.65
C ASP A 485 24.25 -12.51 36.89
N GLY A 486 23.14 -11.91 36.43
CA GLY A 486 22.11 -12.58 35.63
C GLY A 486 22.31 -12.45 34.12
N ALA A 487 23.23 -11.59 33.68
CA ALA A 487 23.58 -11.36 32.28
C ALA A 487 24.85 -12.11 31.84
N ARG A 488 25.62 -12.68 32.78
CA ARG A 488 26.72 -13.63 32.53
C ARG A 488 26.18 -15.04 32.37
#